data_AF-A0A843FJH5-F1
#
_entry.id   AF-A0A843FJH5-F1
#
_cell.length_a   1.000
_cell.length_b   1.000
_cell.length_c   1.000
_cell.angle_alpha   90.00
_cell.angle_beta   90.00
_cell.angle_gamma   90.00
#
_symmetry.space_group_name_H-M   'P 1'
#
loop_
_entity.id
_entity.type
_entity.pdbx_description
1 polymer ?
#
loop_
_entity_poly.entity_id
_entity_poly.type
_entity_poly.pdbx_seq_one_letter_code
_entity_poly.pdbx_strand_id
1 'polypeptide(L)'
;VLQGIGMGLFTSPNTNAIMSSVPPNETPNASAAQSAMRTIGQTMSLGLLTLVFAWIMGSLKLSSQHASMVVQASQIVCIICTIICIIAIFASLVGIRSKDEFNIEKPA
;
A
#
# COMPACT_ATOMS: atom_id res chain seq x y z
N VAL A 1 -17.56 0.37 -5.08
CA VAL A 1 -18.02 -1.00 -4.75
C VAL A 1 -16.85 -1.98 -4.60
N LEU A 2 -16.05 -2.23 -5.64
CA LEU A 2 -14.88 -3.13 -5.58
C LEU A 2 -13.87 -2.81 -4.44
N GLN A 3 -13.51 -1.53 -4.28
CA GLN A 3 -12.61 -1.10 -3.21
C GLN A 3 -13.17 -1.37 -1.80
N GLY A 4 -14.49 -1.23 -1.63
CA GLY A 4 -15.17 -1.49 -0.35
C GLY A 4 -15.17 -2.97 0.01
N ILE A 5 -15.42 -3.84 -0.98
CA ILE A 5 -15.35 -5.29 -0.81
C ILE A 5 -13.90 -5.71 -0.49
N GLY A 6 -12.91 -5.16 -1.21
CA GLY A 6 -11.49 -5.43 -0.94
C GLY A 6 -11.04 -5.00 0.45
N MET A 7 -11.45 -3.81 0.91
CA MET A 7 -11.16 -3.37 2.27
C MET A 7 -11.84 -4.27 3.31
N GLY A 8 -13.08 -4.71 3.10
CA GLY A 8 -13.75 -5.64 4.01
C GLY A 8 -13.04 -7.01 4.11
N LEU A 9 -12.64 -7.58 2.98
CA LEU A 9 -12.01 -8.90 2.94
C LEU A 9 -10.58 -8.92 3.47
N PHE A 10 -9.81 -7.85 3.26
CA PHE A 10 -8.39 -7.82 3.65
C PHE A 10 -8.10 -6.94 4.86
N THR A 11 -8.71 -5.76 4.97
CA THR A 11 -8.40 -4.82 6.06
C THR A 11 -8.95 -5.31 7.40
N SER A 12 -10.14 -5.93 7.42
CA SER A 12 -10.72 -6.46 8.66
C SER A 12 -9.90 -7.62 9.25
N PRO A 13 -9.53 -8.67 8.50
CA PRO A 13 -8.65 -9.71 9.03
C PRO A 13 -7.23 -9.22 9.31
N ASN A 14 -6.67 -8.33 8.48
CA ASN A 14 -5.31 -7.81 8.67
C ASN A 14 -5.19 -6.98 9.95
N THR A 15 -6.14 -6.08 10.20
CA THR A 15 -6.16 -5.27 11.43
C THR A 15 -6.34 -6.17 12.65
N ASN A 16 -7.24 -7.16 12.58
CA ASN A 16 -7.46 -8.09 13.68
C ASN A 16 -6.21 -8.96 13.97
N ALA A 17 -5.51 -9.44 12.93
CA ALA A 17 -4.29 -10.21 13.08
C ALA A 17 -3.16 -9.38 13.72
N ILE A 18 -2.99 -8.12 13.32
CA ILE A 18 -1.98 -7.21 13.90
C ILE A 18 -2.33 -6.89 15.35
N MET A 19 -3.57 -6.46 15.62
CA MET A 19 -4.02 -6.07 16.96
C MET A 19 -4.09 -7.24 17.94
N SER A 20 -4.32 -8.46 17.46
CA SER A 20 -4.31 -9.67 18.29
C SER A 20 -2.90 -10.23 18.54
N SER A 21 -1.88 -9.78 17.78
CA SER A 21 -0.49 -10.24 17.93
C SER A 21 0.34 -9.37 18.87
N VAL A 22 -0.22 -8.26 19.36
CA VAL A 22 0.44 -7.29 20.23
C VAL A 22 -0.21 -7.30 21.62
N PRO A 23 0.57 -7.23 22.71
CA PRO A 23 -0.01 -7.11 24.06
C PRO A 23 -0.78 -5.80 24.22
N PRO A 24 -1.83 -5.78 25.07
CA PRO A 24 -2.77 -4.66 25.15
C PRO A 24 -2.16 -3.31 25.57
N ASN A 25 -0.98 -3.32 26.20
CA ASN A 25 -0.23 -2.11 26.54
C ASN A 25 0.45 -1.46 25.31
N GLU A 26 0.75 -2.24 24.27
CA GLU A 26 1.43 -1.78 23.04
C GLU A 26 0.46 -1.58 21.85
N THR A 27 -0.83 -1.86 22.03
CA THR A 27 -1.90 -1.63 21.03
C THR A 27 -1.93 -0.19 20.46
N PRO A 28 -1.71 0.87 21.26
CA PRO A 28 -1.64 2.25 20.73
C PRO A 28 -0.49 2.41 19.73
N ASN A 29 0.66 1.80 20.04
CA ASN A 29 1.86 1.88 19.21
C ASN A 29 1.69 1.06 17.91
N ALA A 30 1.08 -0.12 18.00
CA ALA A 30 0.72 -0.93 16.82
C ALA A 30 -0.29 -0.22 15.91
N SER A 31 -1.29 0.46 16.48
CA SER A 31 -2.28 1.26 15.74
C SER A 31 -1.64 2.44 15.03
N ALA A 32 -0.70 3.13 15.69
CA ALA A 32 0.06 4.22 15.10
C ALA A 32 0.93 3.72 13.93
N ALA A 33 1.64 2.60 14.12
CA ALA A 33 2.45 1.99 13.07
C ALA A 33 1.61 1.54 11.86
N GLN A 34 0.46 0.90 12.09
CA GLN A 34 -0.46 0.48 11.02
C GLN A 34 -0.99 1.68 10.22
N SER A 35 -1.32 2.78 10.92
CA SER A 35 -1.79 4.02 10.27
C SER A 35 -0.68 4.68 9.46
N ALA A 36 0.55 4.72 9.99
CA ALA A 36 1.72 5.25 9.30
C ALA A 36 2.01 4.47 8.00
N MET A 37 1.99 3.13 8.05
CA MET A 37 2.15 2.26 6.89
C MET A 37 1.15 2.57 5.77
N ARG A 38 -0.12 2.82 6.14
CA ARG A 38 -1.16 3.21 5.18
C ARG A 38 -0.85 4.56 4.52
N THR A 39 -0.47 5.56 5.32
CA THR A 39 -0.11 6.90 4.83
C THR A 39 1.09 6.85 3.89
N ILE A 40 2.11 6.04 4.22
CA ILE A 40 3.29 5.83 3.36
C ILE A 40 2.86 5.24 2.02
N GLY A 41 2.02 4.21 2.01
CA GLY A 41 1.52 3.63 0.76
C GLY A 41 0.72 4.61 -0.10
N GLN A 42 -0.14 5.43 0.52
CA GLN A 42 -0.89 6.47 -0.18
C GLN A 42 0.03 7.54 -0.78
N THR A 43 1.00 8.00 0.00
CA THR A 43 1.98 9.02 -0.43
C THR A 43 2.86 8.49 -1.55
N MET A 44 3.32 7.24 -1.46
CA MET A 44 4.10 6.58 -2.50
C MET A 44 3.30 6.49 -3.82
N SER A 45 2.04 6.05 -3.76
CA SER A 45 1.18 5.98 -4.94
C SER A 45 0.97 7.34 -5.59
N LEU A 46 0.75 8.38 -4.78
CA LEU A 46 0.57 9.75 -5.28
C LEU A 46 1.88 10.29 -5.87
N GLY A 47 3.01 10.01 -5.24
CA GLY A 47 4.33 10.39 -5.75
C GLY A 47 4.65 9.76 -7.10
N LEU A 48 4.34 8.46 -7.27
CA LEU A 48 4.51 7.77 -8.54
C LEU A 48 3.61 8.36 -9.64
N LEU A 49 2.35 8.63 -9.32
CA LEU A 49 1.43 9.29 -10.24
C LEU A 49 1.97 10.66 -10.67
N THR A 50 2.46 11.45 -9.70
CA THR A 50 3.02 12.79 -9.95
C THR A 50 4.28 12.72 -10.81
N LEU A 51 5.15 11.73 -10.57
CA LEU A 51 6.36 11.49 -11.37
C LEU A 51 6.00 11.15 -12.83
N VAL A 52 5.05 10.24 -13.04
CA VAL A 52 4.62 9.86 -14.39
C VAL A 52 3.92 11.01 -15.09
N PHE A 53 3.11 11.80 -14.36
CA PHE A 53 2.50 13.01 -14.90
C PHE A 53 3.56 14.06 -15.28
N ALA A 54 4.57 14.29 -14.44
CA ALA A 54 5.67 15.18 -14.77
C ALA A 54 6.45 14.69 -16.01
N TRP A 55 6.61 13.38 -16.17
CA TRP A 55 7.31 12.82 -17.33
C TRP A 55 6.50 12.92 -18.63
N ILE A 56 5.19 12.61 -18.60
CA ILE A 56 4.33 12.65 -19.79
C ILE A 56 3.87 14.06 -20.16
N MET A 57 3.57 14.90 -19.15
CA MET A 57 2.90 16.18 -19.33
C MET A 57 3.86 17.38 -19.19
N GLY A 58 5.02 17.20 -18.55
CA GLY A 58 5.95 18.30 -18.28
C GLY A 58 5.29 19.46 -17.51
N SER A 59 5.49 20.70 -17.97
CA SER A 59 4.87 21.92 -17.42
C SER A 59 3.53 22.30 -18.07
N LEU A 60 2.84 21.38 -18.75
CA LEU A 60 1.55 21.68 -19.37
C LEU A 60 0.46 21.79 -18.30
N LYS A 61 -0.19 22.96 -18.23
CA LYS A 61 -1.34 23.20 -17.36
C LYS A 61 -2.45 22.21 -17.70
N LEU A 62 -3.13 21.68 -16.67
CA LEU A 62 -4.36 20.91 -16.77
C LEU A 62 -5.43 21.71 -17.55
N SER A 63 -5.37 21.64 -18.87
CA SER A 63 -6.33 22.21 -19.79
C SER A 63 -7.20 21.07 -20.33
N SER A 64 -8.50 21.33 -20.49
CA SER A 64 -9.51 20.35 -20.95
C SER A 64 -9.11 19.64 -22.26
N GLN A 65 -8.24 20.27 -23.05
CA GLN A 65 -7.70 19.72 -24.30
C GLN A 65 -6.75 18.52 -24.12
N HIS A 66 -6.19 18.31 -22.92
CA HIS A 66 -5.25 17.21 -22.61
C HIS A 66 -5.85 16.12 -21.72
N ALA A 67 -7.17 16.11 -21.51
CA ALA A 67 -7.84 15.09 -20.70
C ALA A 67 -7.51 13.66 -21.16
N SER A 68 -7.35 13.44 -22.45
CA SER A 68 -6.95 12.14 -23.01
C SER A 68 -5.55 11.70 -22.57
N MET A 69 -4.59 12.62 -22.48
CA MET A 69 -3.22 12.33 -22.03
C MET A 69 -3.16 11.99 -20.54
N VAL A 70 -4.00 12.64 -19.71
CA VAL A 70 -4.15 12.31 -18.28
C VAL A 70 -4.67 10.89 -18.11
N VAL A 71 -5.66 10.49 -18.92
CA VAL A 71 -6.22 9.13 -18.89
C VAL A 71 -5.17 8.10 -19.29
N GLN A 72 -4.39 8.35 -20.36
CA GLN A 72 -3.31 7.46 -20.77
C GLN A 72 -2.23 7.33 -19.69
N ALA A 73 -1.80 8.44 -19.08
CA ALA A 73 -0.83 8.42 -18.00
C ALA A 73 -1.35 7.64 -16.77
N SER A 74 -2.62 7.82 -16.40
CA SER A 74 -3.27 7.08 -15.31
C SER A 74 -3.31 5.58 -15.59
N GLN A 75 -3.61 5.17 -16.82
CA GLN A 75 -3.57 3.76 -17.22
C GLN A 75 -2.16 3.17 -17.13
N ILE A 76 -1.14 3.91 -17.58
CA ILE A 76 0.27 3.49 -17.47
C ILE A 76 0.66 3.33 -16.00
N VAL A 77 0.34 4.29 -15.14
CA VAL A 77 0.58 4.20 -13.68
C VAL A 77 -0.15 3.01 -13.09
N CYS A 78 -1.40 2.76 -13.50
CA CYS A 78 -2.19 1.63 -13.01
C CYS A 78 -1.53 0.28 -13.38
N ILE A 79 -1.01 0.15 -14.60
CA ILE A 79 -0.28 -1.05 -15.04
C ILE A 79 1.01 -1.21 -14.22
N ILE A 80 1.79 -0.15 -14.06
CA ILE A 80 3.04 -0.17 -13.27
C ILE A 80 2.74 -0.56 -11.82
N CYS A 81 1.77 0.09 -11.18
CA CYS A 81 1.32 -0.25 -9.82
C CYS A 81 0.83 -1.71 -9.75
N THR A 82 0.12 -2.20 -10.76
CA THR A 82 -0.35 -3.60 -10.79
C THR A 82 0.83 -4.57 -10.81
N ILE A 83 1.84 -4.33 -11.64
CA ILE A 83 3.05 -5.15 -11.68
C ILE A 83 3.80 -5.10 -10.34
N ILE A 84 3.97 -3.91 -9.77
CA ILE A 84 4.59 -3.74 -8.44
C ILE A 84 3.78 -4.48 -7.37
N CYS A 85 2.45 -4.40 -7.41
CA CYS A 85 1.57 -5.13 -6.49
C CYS A 85 1.73 -6.63 -6.64
N ILE A 86 1.82 -7.17 -7.85
CA ILE A 86 2.06 -8.60 -8.09
C ILE A 86 3.41 -9.00 -7.47
N ILE A 87 4.49 -8.25 -7.74
CA ILE A 87 5.81 -8.50 -7.15
C ILE A 87 5.75 -8.43 -5.62
N ALA A 88 5.04 -7.45 -5.06
CA ALA A 88 4.87 -7.28 -3.62
C ALA A 88 4.07 -8.44 -3.00
N ILE A 89 3.06 -8.96 -3.68
CA ILE A 89 2.31 -10.15 -3.26
C ILE A 89 3.25 -11.37 -3.22
N PHE A 90 4.08 -11.57 -4.26
CA PHE A 90 5.07 -12.65 -4.27
C PHE A 90 6.11 -12.49 -3.16
N ALA A 91 6.63 -11.28 -2.95
CA ALA A 91 7.56 -10.99 -1.87
C ALA A 91 6.92 -11.23 -0.49
N SER A 92 5.65 -10.86 -0.31
CA SER A 92 4.89 -11.10 0.92
C SER A 92 4.66 -12.60 1.14
N LEU A 93 4.29 -13.36 0.10
CA LEU A 93 4.13 -14.82 0.17
C LEU A 93 5.43 -15.55 0.49
N VAL A 94 6.56 -15.14 -0.12
CA VAL A 94 7.88 -15.69 0.17
C VAL A 94 8.31 -15.33 1.60
N GLY A 95 8.07 -14.08 2.03
CA GLY A 95 8.34 -13.62 3.40
C GLY A 95 7.54 -14.38 4.46
N ILE A 96 6.26 -14.67 4.21
CA ILE A 96 5.42 -15.48 5.11
C ILE A 96 5.93 -16.93 5.23
N ARG A 97 6.58 -17.45 4.19
CA ARG A 97 7.17 -18.81 4.19
C ARG A 97 8.57 -18.88 4.79
N SER A 98 9.25 -17.75 4.97
CA SER A 98 10.48 -17.68 5.75
C SER A 98 10.08 -17.71 7.23
N LYS A 99 10.04 -18.91 7.80
CA LYS A 99 9.98 -19.10 9.24
C LYS A 99 11.26 -18.55 9.85
N ASP A 100 11.29 -17.26 10.15
CA ASP A 100 12.15 -16.77 11.21
C ASP A 100 11.36 -16.92 12.50
N GLU A 101 11.73 -17.97 13.24
CA GLU A 101 11.29 -18.24 14.60
C GLU A 101 11.69 -17.04 15.46
N PHE A 102 10.79 -16.07 15.63
CA PHE A 102 10.98 -15.02 16.61
C PHE A 102 10.90 -15.68 17.99
N ASN A 103 12.08 -16.02 18.50
CA ASN A 103 12.36 -16.47 19.85
C ASN A 103 11.72 -15.47 20.82
N ILE A 104 10.51 -15.78 21.29
CA ILE A 104 9.89 -15.13 22.43
C ILE A 104 10.76 -15.51 23.64
N GLU A 105 11.81 -14.72 23.87
CA GLU A 105 12.49 -14.71 25.15
C GLU A 105 11.48 -14.13 26.16
N LYS A 106 10.86 -15.04 26.92
CA LYS A 106 10.00 -14.69 28.07
C LYS A 106 10.83 -13.85 29.04
N PRO A 107 10.40 -12.64 29.45
CA PRO A 107 10.94 -12.06 30.66
C PRO A 107 10.43 -12.88 31.85
N ALA A 108 11.38 -13.42 32.62
CA ALA A 108 11.20 -14.02 33.93
C ALA A 108 10.84 -12.97 34.99
#